data_AF-A0A178MYH3-F1
#
_entry.id   AF-A0A178MYH3-F1
#
_cell.length_a   1.000
_cell.length_b   1.000
_cell.length_c   1.000
_cell.angle_alpha   90.00
_cell.angle_beta   90.00
_cell.angle_gamma   90.00
#
_symmetry.space_group_name_H-M   'P 1'
#
loop_
_entity.id
_entity.type
_entity.pdbx_description
1 polymer ?
#
loop_
_entity_poly.entity_id
_entity_poly.type
_entity_poly.pdbx_seq_one_letter_code
_entity_poly.pdbx_strand_id
1 'polypeptide(L)'
;MTHFHTADPLLSRILRRTRALFADDIDAHSPALRAAIDGKRLLVVGAAGSIGGAFVKQVVRFRPASLHLVDVNENTLVEIVRDLRSSSDLALPEDFKTVSVDFGTDEFLRFAADHCPYDAFVNFSAVKHVRSERDVYSLLRMVDVNVGALSRFLDHPSARGLSRIFSVSTDKSVRPVNLMGATKNLMEKVLFEQAGQAVASSARFANVAFSAGSLLEGFESRLAKGQPLAAPSDVRRYFISHEESGQLCLLAAFLGRANEVFFPRFDPDSDLMTFSDIAVAFLRHHGLEPILCSSEDEARAMTAIPKGGWPCWFAPSDTTGEKPFEEFHRTGDRIDTARFTALGVVVETPPPAGTVEAFLQDVAAIRGSERWVKDEVVAAVRRAVPELVHEERHKSLEQKM
;
A
#
# COMPACT_ATOMS: atom_id res chain seq x y z
N MET A 1 -12.31 -11.39 5.19
CA MET A 1 -12.41 -9.98 4.75
C MET A 1 -13.57 -9.88 3.78
N THR A 2 -14.41 -8.85 3.89
CA THR A 2 -15.46 -8.60 2.89
C THR A 2 -14.77 -8.10 1.61
N HIS A 3 -14.84 -8.87 0.53
CA HIS A 3 -14.29 -8.46 -0.75
C HIS A 3 -15.34 -7.63 -1.50
N PHE A 4 -15.23 -6.31 -1.39
CA PHE A 4 -16.04 -5.40 -2.19
C PHE A 4 -15.51 -5.39 -3.63
N HIS A 5 -16.29 -5.95 -4.56
CA HIS A 5 -16.12 -5.74 -6.00
C HIS A 5 -16.63 -4.36 -6.37
N THR A 6 -16.10 -3.73 -7.43
CA THR A 6 -16.53 -2.38 -7.82
C THR A 6 -18.05 -2.28 -8.08
N ALA A 7 -18.70 -3.39 -8.45
CA ALA A 7 -20.16 -3.49 -8.63
C ALA A 7 -20.98 -3.51 -7.31
N ASP A 8 -20.34 -3.62 -6.15
CA ASP A 8 -21.01 -3.52 -4.86
C ASP A 8 -21.66 -2.11 -4.70
N PRO A 9 -22.94 -2.00 -4.29
CA PRO A 9 -23.64 -0.72 -4.25
C PRO A 9 -23.04 0.35 -3.33
N LEU A 10 -22.40 -0.06 -2.23
CA LEU A 10 -21.70 0.85 -1.33
C LEU A 10 -20.38 1.28 -1.97
N LEU A 11 -19.60 0.32 -2.45
CA LEU A 11 -18.31 0.61 -3.05
C LEU A 11 -18.45 1.47 -4.31
N SER A 12 -19.39 1.15 -5.21
CA SER A 12 -19.69 1.97 -6.40
C SER A 12 -19.96 3.44 -6.04
N ARG A 13 -20.62 3.69 -4.90
CA ARG A 13 -20.94 5.03 -4.41
C ARG A 13 -19.71 5.76 -3.88
N ILE A 14 -18.86 5.04 -3.14
CA ILE A 14 -17.60 5.56 -2.62
C ILE A 14 -16.63 5.88 -3.77
N LEU A 15 -16.54 4.99 -4.76
CA LEU A 15 -15.65 5.14 -5.91
C LEU A 15 -16.19 6.08 -6.99
N ARG A 16 -17.46 6.50 -6.88
CA ARG A 16 -18.17 7.31 -7.88
C ARG A 16 -18.23 6.69 -9.28
N ARG A 17 -18.12 5.35 -9.37
CA ARG A 17 -18.15 4.57 -10.62
C ARG A 17 -18.67 3.16 -10.38
N THR A 18 -19.24 2.55 -11.41
CA THR A 18 -19.80 1.17 -11.36
C THR A 18 -18.92 0.13 -12.05
N ARG A 19 -17.91 0.56 -12.81
CA ARG A 19 -16.92 -0.29 -13.48
C ARG A 19 -15.54 -0.03 -12.90
N ALA A 20 -14.72 -1.08 -12.82
CA ALA A 20 -13.34 -0.98 -12.38
C ALA A 20 -12.53 -0.04 -13.30
N LEU A 21 -11.77 0.87 -12.71
CA LEU A 21 -11.02 1.93 -13.38
C LEU A 21 -10.04 1.40 -14.44
N PHE A 22 -9.43 0.23 -14.20
CA PHE A 22 -8.39 -0.32 -15.08
C PHE A 22 -8.87 -1.51 -15.92
N ALA A 23 -10.19 -1.76 -15.99
CA ALA A 23 -10.73 -2.90 -16.72
C ALA A 23 -10.31 -2.88 -18.21
N ASP A 24 -10.43 -1.72 -18.87
CA ASP A 24 -10.05 -1.59 -20.28
C ASP A 24 -8.55 -1.77 -20.50
N ASP A 25 -7.71 -1.29 -19.59
CA ASP A 25 -6.26 -1.47 -19.67
C ASP A 25 -5.87 -2.95 -19.44
N ILE A 26 -6.55 -3.65 -18.53
CA ILE A 26 -6.34 -5.09 -18.32
C ILE A 26 -6.72 -5.87 -19.58
N ASP A 27 -7.87 -5.58 -20.18
CA ASP A 27 -8.34 -6.26 -21.38
C ASP A 27 -7.40 -6.02 -22.57
N ALA A 28 -7.03 -4.76 -22.81
CA ALA A 28 -6.15 -4.36 -23.91
C ALA A 28 -4.74 -4.98 -23.79
N HIS A 29 -4.23 -5.15 -22.57
CA HIS A 29 -2.88 -5.66 -22.33
C HIS A 29 -2.82 -7.12 -21.88
N SER A 30 -3.95 -7.82 -21.83
CA SER A 30 -4.02 -9.24 -21.45
C SER A 30 -3.04 -10.16 -22.20
N PRO A 31 -2.84 -10.02 -23.54
CA PRO A 31 -1.83 -10.82 -24.25
C PRO A 31 -0.40 -10.56 -23.77
N ALA A 32 -0.05 -9.30 -23.47
CA ALA A 32 1.28 -8.92 -23.00
C ALA A 32 1.51 -9.39 -21.55
N LEU A 33 0.50 -9.28 -20.69
CA LEU A 33 0.52 -9.81 -19.33
C LEU A 33 0.71 -11.32 -19.34
N ARG A 34 -0.02 -12.04 -20.21
CA ARG A 34 0.15 -13.49 -20.36
C ARG A 34 1.57 -13.85 -20.80
N ALA A 35 2.12 -13.16 -21.79
CA ALA A 35 3.50 -13.40 -22.23
C ALA A 35 4.54 -13.14 -21.11
N ALA A 36 4.25 -12.21 -20.19
CA ALA A 36 5.13 -11.85 -19.10
C ALA A 36 5.00 -12.74 -17.84
N ILE A 37 3.92 -13.51 -17.68
CA ILE A 37 3.59 -14.24 -16.45
C ILE A 37 3.45 -15.76 -16.68
N ASP A 38 2.94 -16.19 -17.83
CA ASP A 38 2.68 -17.60 -18.11
C ASP A 38 3.98 -18.41 -18.02
N GLY A 39 3.96 -19.48 -17.23
CA GLY A 39 5.13 -20.31 -17.00
C GLY A 39 6.25 -19.69 -16.15
N LYS A 40 6.02 -18.52 -15.52
CA LYS A 40 7.03 -17.81 -14.70
C LYS A 40 6.99 -18.18 -13.23
N ARG A 41 8.14 -18.09 -12.56
CA ARG A 41 8.30 -18.35 -11.12
C ARG A 41 8.27 -17.04 -10.33
N LEU A 42 7.27 -16.86 -9.48
CA LEU A 42 7.00 -15.60 -8.78
C LEU A 42 7.22 -15.74 -7.28
N LEU A 43 7.94 -14.78 -6.69
CA LEU A 43 8.05 -14.59 -5.25
C LEU A 43 7.33 -13.30 -4.84
N VAL A 44 6.32 -13.43 -3.97
CA VAL A 44 5.49 -12.32 -3.50
C VAL A 44 5.64 -12.17 -1.99
N VAL A 45 6.09 -11.00 -1.53
CA VAL A 45 6.25 -10.67 -0.11
C VAL A 45 5.21 -9.64 0.31
N GLY A 46 4.69 -9.73 1.54
CA GLY A 46 3.54 -8.94 1.98
C GLY A 46 2.24 -9.44 1.35
N ALA A 47 2.20 -10.73 0.99
CA ALA A 47 1.09 -11.33 0.25
C ALA A 47 -0.22 -11.33 1.04
N ALA A 48 -0.16 -11.30 2.38
CA ALA A 48 -1.33 -11.30 3.26
C ALA A 48 -1.84 -9.89 3.61
N GLY A 49 -1.23 -8.85 3.04
CA GLY A 49 -1.79 -7.50 3.06
C GLY A 49 -2.97 -7.32 2.10
N SER A 50 -3.78 -6.28 2.29
CA SER A 50 -4.94 -5.97 1.44
C SER A 50 -4.59 -5.89 -0.06
N ILE A 51 -3.50 -5.20 -0.40
CA ILE A 51 -3.05 -5.04 -1.80
C ILE A 51 -2.38 -6.33 -2.29
N GLY A 52 -1.54 -6.96 -1.47
CA GLY A 52 -0.86 -8.20 -1.82
C GLY A 52 -1.85 -9.32 -2.15
N GLY A 53 -2.87 -9.52 -1.32
CA GLY A 53 -3.92 -10.50 -1.58
C GLY A 53 -4.73 -10.17 -2.83
N ALA A 54 -5.03 -8.89 -3.07
CA ALA A 54 -5.70 -8.48 -4.30
C ALA A 54 -4.85 -8.74 -5.56
N PHE A 55 -3.54 -8.43 -5.51
CA PHE A 55 -2.60 -8.74 -6.59
C PHE A 55 -2.52 -10.26 -6.85
N VAL A 56 -2.44 -11.07 -5.79
CA VAL A 56 -2.37 -12.54 -5.90
C VAL A 56 -3.58 -13.09 -6.68
N LYS A 57 -4.79 -12.58 -6.41
CA LYS A 57 -6.01 -12.94 -7.16
C LYS A 57 -5.97 -12.54 -8.64
N GLN A 58 -5.24 -11.48 -8.98
CA GLN A 58 -5.09 -11.04 -10.37
C GLN A 58 -4.03 -11.86 -11.09
N VAL A 59 -2.85 -12.05 -10.49
CA VAL A 59 -1.70 -12.68 -11.15
C VAL A 59 -1.91 -14.17 -11.43
N VAL A 60 -2.63 -14.88 -10.54
CA VAL A 60 -2.88 -16.32 -10.70
C VAL A 60 -3.67 -16.66 -11.98
N ARG A 61 -4.49 -15.72 -12.47
CA ARG A 61 -5.27 -15.87 -13.72
C ARG A 61 -4.38 -16.01 -14.97
N PHE A 62 -3.11 -15.62 -14.86
CA PHE A 62 -2.12 -15.68 -15.93
C PHE A 62 -1.20 -16.91 -15.88
N ARG A 63 -1.53 -17.90 -15.02
CA ARG A 63 -0.89 -19.22 -14.97
C ARG A 63 0.64 -19.19 -14.77
N PRO A 64 1.14 -18.57 -13.69
CA PRO A 64 2.56 -18.72 -13.34
C PRO A 64 2.90 -20.20 -13.12
N ALA A 65 4.15 -20.61 -13.38
CA ALA A 65 4.62 -21.97 -13.07
C ALA A 65 4.83 -22.19 -11.57
N SER A 66 5.15 -21.13 -10.83
CA SER A 66 5.34 -21.15 -9.39
C SER A 66 4.86 -19.84 -8.77
N LEU A 67 4.23 -19.93 -7.60
CA LEU A 67 3.75 -18.78 -6.84
C LEU A 67 4.00 -18.99 -5.35
N HIS A 68 5.01 -18.30 -4.82
CA HIS A 68 5.38 -18.33 -3.42
C HIS A 68 4.95 -17.06 -2.73
N LEU A 69 4.13 -17.20 -1.69
CA LEU A 69 3.55 -16.10 -0.92
C LEU A 69 4.19 -16.05 0.46
N VAL A 70 4.75 -14.90 0.82
CA VAL A 70 5.43 -14.67 2.10
C VAL A 70 4.74 -13.53 2.84
N ASP A 71 4.43 -13.76 4.11
CA ASP A 71 3.92 -12.73 5.03
C ASP A 71 4.13 -13.18 6.48
N VAL A 72 4.13 -12.26 7.44
CA VAL A 72 4.15 -12.61 8.87
C VAL A 72 2.77 -13.03 9.38
N ASN A 73 1.70 -12.64 8.69
CA ASN A 73 0.33 -12.90 9.10
C ASN A 73 -0.18 -14.26 8.59
N GLU A 74 0.05 -15.32 9.37
CA GLU A 74 -0.39 -16.67 9.03
C GLU A 74 -1.91 -16.80 8.83
N ASN A 75 -2.70 -16.07 9.61
CA ASN A 75 -4.17 -16.15 9.55
C ASN A 75 -4.68 -15.65 8.20
N THR A 76 -4.16 -14.52 7.73
CA THR A 76 -4.56 -13.99 6.43
C THR A 76 -3.98 -14.81 5.27
N LEU A 77 -2.79 -15.42 5.43
CA LEU A 77 -2.30 -16.39 4.44
C LEU A 77 -3.27 -17.57 4.30
N VAL A 78 -3.77 -18.13 5.40
CA VAL A 78 -4.79 -19.20 5.38
C VAL A 78 -6.04 -18.74 4.64
N GLU A 79 -6.54 -17.54 4.92
CA GLU A 79 -7.72 -17.00 4.25
C GLU A 79 -7.52 -16.80 2.75
N ILE A 80 -6.34 -16.33 2.31
CA ILE A 80 -6.00 -16.22 0.89
C ILE A 80 -6.03 -17.60 0.21
N VAL A 81 -5.48 -18.63 0.85
CA VAL A 81 -5.49 -19.99 0.27
C VAL A 81 -6.92 -20.51 0.15
N ARG A 82 -7.76 -20.31 1.17
CA ARG A 82 -9.17 -20.73 1.15
C ARG A 82 -9.94 -20.05 0.02
N ASP A 83 -9.74 -18.74 -0.13
CA ASP A 83 -10.41 -17.92 -1.12
C ASP A 83 -10.00 -18.31 -2.56
N LEU A 84 -8.70 -18.45 -2.81
CA LEU A 84 -8.19 -18.91 -4.11
C LEU A 84 -8.69 -20.30 -4.48
N ARG A 85 -8.75 -21.23 -3.51
CA ARG A 85 -9.22 -22.61 -3.76
C ARG A 85 -10.74 -22.73 -3.88
N SER A 86 -11.49 -21.77 -3.37
CA SER A 86 -12.95 -21.72 -3.49
C SER A 86 -13.41 -21.11 -4.81
N SER A 87 -12.51 -20.44 -5.53
CA SER A 87 -12.79 -19.82 -6.82
C SER A 87 -12.72 -20.86 -7.94
N SER A 88 -13.85 -21.18 -8.58
CA SER A 88 -13.93 -22.21 -9.62
C SER A 88 -13.21 -21.84 -10.92
N ASP A 89 -12.93 -20.55 -11.15
CA ASP A 89 -12.25 -20.02 -12.34
C ASP A 89 -10.73 -19.91 -12.17
N LEU A 90 -10.19 -20.21 -10.98
CA LEU A 90 -8.76 -20.08 -10.68
C LEU A 90 -8.10 -21.46 -10.55
N ALA A 91 -6.91 -21.60 -11.15
CA ALA A 91 -6.05 -22.76 -11.00
C ALA A 91 -4.74 -22.34 -10.36
N LEU A 92 -4.44 -22.87 -9.17
CA LEU A 92 -3.15 -22.68 -8.52
C LEU A 92 -2.08 -23.51 -9.26
N PRO A 93 -0.84 -22.99 -9.38
CA PRO A 93 0.27 -23.81 -9.88
C PRO A 93 0.54 -25.00 -8.95
N GLU A 94 1.17 -26.03 -9.50
CA GLU A 94 1.65 -27.18 -8.71
C GLU A 94 2.66 -26.72 -7.64
N ASP A 95 3.58 -25.82 -8.02
CA ASP A 95 4.53 -25.18 -7.11
C ASP A 95 3.91 -23.93 -6.47
N PHE A 96 2.93 -24.14 -5.59
CA PHE A 96 2.30 -23.09 -4.79
C PHE A 96 2.65 -23.24 -3.30
N LYS A 97 3.20 -22.18 -2.69
CA LYS A 97 3.61 -22.20 -1.28
C LYS A 97 3.20 -20.91 -0.56
N THR A 98 2.79 -21.04 0.69
CA THR A 98 2.62 -19.93 1.63
C THR A 98 3.59 -20.10 2.79
N VAL A 99 4.31 -19.04 3.16
CA VAL A 99 5.34 -19.08 4.20
C VAL A 99 5.13 -17.94 5.18
N SER A 100 4.97 -18.29 6.45
CA SER A 100 4.75 -17.36 7.56
C SER A 100 6.09 -16.88 8.15
N VAL A 101 6.85 -16.08 7.40
CA VAL A 101 8.16 -15.56 7.82
C VAL A 101 8.26 -14.06 7.58
N ASP A 102 9.10 -13.40 8.38
CA ASP A 102 9.40 -11.98 8.22
C ASP A 102 10.43 -11.77 7.10
N PHE A 103 10.15 -10.82 6.21
CA PHE A 103 10.95 -10.52 5.03
C PHE A 103 12.41 -10.18 5.36
N GLY A 104 12.65 -9.52 6.50
CA GLY A 104 13.97 -9.06 6.87
C GLY A 104 14.91 -10.12 7.46
N THR A 105 14.48 -11.39 7.57
CA THR A 105 15.19 -12.40 8.37
C THR A 105 15.96 -13.43 7.53
N ASP A 106 16.82 -14.21 8.21
CA ASP A 106 17.60 -15.27 7.58
C ASP A 106 16.72 -16.45 7.12
N GLU A 107 15.61 -16.71 7.81
CA GLU A 107 14.63 -17.72 7.39
C GLU A 107 14.04 -17.38 6.01
N PHE A 108 13.72 -16.10 5.76
CA PHE A 108 13.27 -15.65 4.45
C PHE A 108 14.36 -15.83 3.38
N LEU A 109 15.59 -15.37 3.65
CA LEU A 109 16.69 -15.51 2.69
C LEU A 109 16.98 -16.98 2.38
N ARG A 110 16.93 -17.85 3.39
CA ARG A 110 17.11 -19.28 3.23
C ARG A 110 15.99 -19.89 2.39
N PHE A 111 14.74 -19.56 2.69
CA PHE A 111 13.59 -19.99 1.88
C PHE A 111 13.74 -19.55 0.42
N ALA A 112 14.11 -18.28 0.18
CA ALA A 112 14.32 -17.76 -1.17
C ALA A 112 15.45 -18.50 -1.89
N ALA A 113 16.54 -18.82 -1.20
CA ALA A 113 17.68 -19.57 -1.76
C ALA A 113 17.30 -21.01 -2.14
N ASP A 114 16.55 -21.72 -1.28
CA ASP A 114 16.18 -23.13 -1.49
C ASP A 114 15.19 -23.31 -2.67
N HIS A 115 14.55 -22.23 -3.13
CA HIS A 115 13.50 -22.27 -4.15
C HIS A 115 13.80 -21.43 -5.41
N CYS A 116 14.95 -20.76 -5.45
CA CYS A 116 15.40 -20.01 -6.63
C CYS A 116 15.79 -20.97 -7.78
N PRO A 117 15.85 -20.52 -9.05
CA PRO A 117 15.67 -19.15 -9.52
C PRO A 117 14.19 -18.71 -9.51
N TYR A 118 14.00 -17.39 -9.42
CA TYR A 118 12.71 -16.72 -9.64
C TYR A 118 12.82 -15.82 -10.88
N ASP A 119 11.73 -15.69 -11.65
CA ASP A 119 11.66 -14.76 -12.76
C ASP A 119 11.26 -13.35 -12.31
N ALA A 120 10.39 -13.27 -11.29
CA ALA A 120 9.84 -12.01 -10.79
C ALA A 120 9.72 -11.98 -9.27
N PHE A 121 10.07 -10.83 -8.68
CA PHE A 121 9.89 -10.52 -7.27
C PHE A 121 8.94 -9.36 -7.09
N VAL A 122 7.97 -9.49 -6.18
CA VAL A 122 6.90 -8.51 -5.96
C VAL A 122 6.76 -8.23 -4.47
N ASN A 123 7.01 -7.00 -4.05
CA ASN A 123 6.99 -6.59 -2.65
C ASN A 123 5.81 -5.67 -2.30
N PHE A 124 4.97 -6.15 -1.39
CA PHE A 124 3.86 -5.42 -0.78
C PHE A 124 4.08 -5.18 0.73
N SER A 125 5.19 -5.65 1.30
CA SER A 125 5.47 -5.47 2.73
C SER A 125 5.79 -4.01 3.03
N ALA A 126 5.16 -3.49 4.09
CA ALA A 126 5.41 -2.15 4.58
C ALA A 126 4.87 -1.96 6.00
N VAL A 127 5.55 -1.11 6.77
CA VAL A 127 4.93 -0.40 7.89
C VAL A 127 4.37 0.91 7.33
N LYS A 128 3.03 1.00 7.23
CA LYS A 128 2.34 2.05 6.47
C LYS A 128 1.67 3.15 7.30
N HIS A 129 1.56 2.98 8.61
CA HIS A 129 0.86 3.96 9.45
C HIS A 129 1.80 5.07 9.92
N VAL A 130 1.41 6.33 9.66
CA VAL A 130 2.09 7.55 10.14
C VAL A 130 2.18 7.60 11.67
N ARG A 131 1.41 6.82 12.43
CA ARG A 131 1.59 6.75 13.90
C ARG A 131 2.84 5.97 14.32
N SER A 132 3.39 5.13 13.45
CA SER A 132 4.56 4.29 13.73
C SER A 132 5.89 5.07 13.75
N GLU A 133 5.87 6.35 13.43
CA GLU A 133 7.04 7.25 13.50
C GLU A 133 7.12 8.01 14.85
N ARG A 134 6.20 7.76 15.79
CA ARG A 134 6.16 8.43 17.11
C ARG A 134 7.41 8.14 17.94
N ASP A 135 7.79 6.87 18.07
CA ASP A 135 8.90 6.41 18.90
C ASP A 135 10.03 5.81 18.06
N VAL A 136 11.25 5.86 18.59
CA VAL A 136 12.45 5.40 17.87
C VAL A 136 12.39 3.92 17.50
N TYR A 137 11.73 3.09 18.31
CA TYR A 137 11.65 1.64 18.10
C TYR A 137 10.77 1.32 16.89
N SER A 138 9.56 1.87 16.86
CA SER A 138 8.61 1.70 15.77
C SER A 138 9.15 2.32 14.48
N LEU A 139 9.84 3.46 14.58
CA LEU A 139 10.49 4.11 13.45
C LEU A 139 11.63 3.26 12.87
N LEU A 140 12.51 2.70 13.72
CA LEU A 140 13.56 1.80 13.28
C LEU A 140 12.98 0.52 12.65
N ARG A 141 11.90 -0.04 13.19
CA ARG A 141 11.18 -1.15 12.55
C ARG A 141 10.59 -0.76 11.19
N MET A 142 10.05 0.45 11.07
CA MET A 142 9.58 0.98 9.78
C MET A 142 10.72 1.06 8.77
N VAL A 143 11.90 1.54 9.19
CA VAL A 143 13.10 1.57 8.34
C VAL A 143 13.54 0.16 7.92
N ASP A 144 13.56 -0.80 8.85
CA ASP A 144 13.94 -2.19 8.54
C ASP A 144 13.02 -2.79 7.47
N VAL A 145 11.70 -2.67 7.65
CA VAL A 145 10.73 -3.29 6.73
C VAL A 145 10.68 -2.54 5.40
N ASN A 146 10.63 -1.21 5.44
CA ASN A 146 10.43 -0.42 4.24
C ASN A 146 11.71 -0.28 3.40
N VAL A 147 12.90 -0.38 4.00
CA VAL A 147 14.18 -0.12 3.32
C VAL A 147 15.12 -1.31 3.45
N GLY A 148 15.46 -1.69 4.68
CA GLY A 148 16.52 -2.66 4.97
C GLY A 148 16.25 -4.06 4.40
N ALA A 149 15.03 -4.58 4.54
CA ALA A 149 14.66 -5.92 4.10
C ALA A 149 14.70 -6.07 2.58
N LEU A 150 14.22 -5.06 1.85
CA LEU A 150 14.31 -5.03 0.39
C LEU A 150 15.77 -4.98 -0.06
N SER A 151 16.57 -4.10 0.53
CA SER A 151 17.99 -3.97 0.18
C SER A 151 18.76 -5.25 0.45
N ARG A 152 18.57 -5.84 1.64
CA ARG A 152 19.16 -7.13 2.03
C ARG A 152 18.82 -8.25 1.05
N PHE A 153 17.58 -8.32 0.58
CA PHE A 153 17.18 -9.33 -0.40
C PHE A 153 17.79 -9.10 -1.77
N LEU A 154 17.77 -7.86 -2.28
CA LEU A 154 18.30 -7.53 -3.61
C LEU A 154 19.82 -7.75 -3.71
N ASP A 155 20.56 -7.59 -2.60
CA ASP A 155 21.99 -7.90 -2.54
C ASP A 155 22.28 -9.41 -2.37
N HIS A 156 21.28 -10.21 -2.00
CA HIS A 156 21.46 -11.64 -1.75
C HIS A 156 21.55 -12.45 -3.07
N PRO A 157 22.38 -13.51 -3.16
CA PRO A 157 22.51 -14.31 -4.38
C PRO A 157 21.21 -14.91 -4.94
N SER A 158 20.19 -15.13 -4.10
CA SER A 158 18.88 -15.64 -4.54
C SER A 158 18.06 -14.63 -5.36
N ALA A 159 18.40 -13.35 -5.33
CA ALA A 159 17.81 -12.32 -6.20
C ALA A 159 18.47 -12.28 -7.59
N ARG A 160 19.57 -13.02 -7.81
CA ARG A 160 20.22 -13.09 -9.12
C ARG A 160 19.34 -13.84 -10.12
N GLY A 161 19.24 -13.30 -11.33
CA GLY A 161 18.42 -13.88 -12.40
C GLY A 161 16.97 -13.40 -12.43
N LEU A 162 16.55 -12.56 -11.47
CA LEU A 162 15.28 -11.85 -11.57
C LEU A 162 15.24 -11.02 -12.85
N SER A 163 14.19 -11.21 -13.65
CA SER A 163 13.93 -10.40 -14.84
C SER A 163 13.12 -9.14 -14.49
N ARG A 164 12.32 -9.22 -13.41
CA ARG A 164 11.43 -8.15 -12.96
C ARG A 164 11.40 -8.04 -11.45
N ILE A 165 11.42 -6.80 -10.98
CA ILE A 165 11.33 -6.47 -9.56
C ILE A 165 10.28 -5.37 -9.42
N PHE A 166 9.31 -5.60 -8.54
CA PHE A 166 8.26 -4.65 -8.25
C PHE A 166 8.17 -4.40 -6.75
N SER A 167 7.97 -3.15 -6.36
CA SER A 167 7.59 -2.81 -4.99
C SER A 167 6.51 -1.74 -5.01
N VAL A 168 5.47 -1.92 -4.19
CA VAL A 168 4.41 -0.91 -4.07
C VAL A 168 4.91 0.33 -3.34
N SER A 169 4.55 1.51 -3.81
CA SER A 169 4.81 2.79 -3.15
C SER A 169 3.50 3.51 -2.81
N THR A 170 3.52 4.83 -2.63
CA THR A 170 2.37 5.65 -2.21
C THR A 170 2.54 7.07 -2.72
N ASP A 171 1.42 7.77 -2.93
CA ASP A 171 1.38 9.24 -3.11
C ASP A 171 2.23 10.01 -2.06
N LYS A 172 2.41 9.44 -0.86
CA LYS A 172 3.17 10.07 0.22
C LYS A 172 4.68 10.04 0.01
N SER A 173 5.20 9.29 -0.97
CA SER A 173 6.63 9.28 -1.31
C SER A 173 7.06 10.51 -2.11
N VAL A 174 6.12 11.18 -2.79
CA VAL A 174 6.37 12.40 -3.55
C VAL A 174 6.39 13.59 -2.60
N ARG A 175 7.53 14.27 -2.42
CA ARG A 175 7.70 15.37 -1.43
C ARG A 175 7.12 14.99 -0.06
N PRO A 176 7.74 14.02 0.63
CA PRO A 176 7.21 13.47 1.86
C PRO A 176 7.14 14.54 2.95
N VAL A 177 6.03 14.55 3.69
CA VAL A 177 5.81 15.43 4.85
C VAL A 177 5.89 14.69 6.19
N ASN A 178 6.17 13.39 6.13
CA ASN A 178 6.27 12.47 7.26
C ASN A 178 7.31 11.37 6.96
N LEU A 179 7.82 10.71 7.99
CA LEU A 179 8.86 9.67 7.88
C LEU A 179 8.32 8.41 7.19
N MET A 180 7.03 8.09 7.32
CA MET A 180 6.45 6.97 6.57
C MET A 180 6.58 7.18 5.06
N GLY A 181 6.20 8.34 4.55
CA GLY A 181 6.38 8.73 3.15
C GLY A 181 7.86 8.74 2.74
N ALA A 182 8.74 9.24 3.61
CA ALA A 182 10.17 9.27 3.35
C ALA A 182 10.80 7.86 3.26
N THR A 183 10.38 6.91 4.10
CA THR A 183 10.85 5.52 4.01
C THR A 183 10.31 4.80 2.77
N LYS A 184 9.11 5.15 2.29
CA LYS A 184 8.60 4.66 0.99
C LYS A 184 9.33 5.28 -0.20
N ASN A 185 9.73 6.55 -0.11
CA ASN A 185 10.64 7.16 -1.08
C ASN A 185 12.00 6.44 -1.10
N LEU A 186 12.57 6.12 0.07
CA LEU A 186 13.79 5.32 0.17
C LEU A 186 13.62 3.91 -0.40
N MET A 187 12.45 3.29 -0.22
CA MET A 187 12.13 2.00 -0.86
C MET A 187 12.20 2.07 -2.39
N GLU A 188 11.71 3.14 -3.00
CA GLU A 188 11.86 3.36 -4.45
C GLU A 188 13.34 3.54 -4.84
N LYS A 189 14.13 4.24 -4.02
CA LYS A 189 15.59 4.38 -4.22
C LYS A 189 16.31 3.03 -4.18
N VAL A 190 16.04 2.20 -3.17
CA VAL A 190 16.54 0.82 -3.05
C VAL A 190 16.20 0.04 -4.32
N LEU A 191 14.93 0.07 -4.72
CA LEU A 191 14.43 -0.67 -5.87
C LEU A 191 15.17 -0.30 -7.17
N PHE A 192 15.38 0.99 -7.44
CA PHE A 192 16.00 1.44 -8.68
C PHE A 192 17.53 1.38 -8.66
N GLU A 193 18.16 1.59 -7.50
CA GLU A 193 19.62 1.53 -7.35
C GLU A 193 20.14 0.08 -7.40
N GLN A 194 19.40 -0.87 -6.81
CA GLN A 194 19.84 -2.27 -6.67
C GLN A 194 19.17 -3.23 -7.68
N ALA A 195 18.48 -2.72 -8.70
CA ALA A 195 17.81 -3.54 -9.72
C ALA A 195 18.78 -4.41 -10.54
N GLY A 196 20.05 -3.99 -10.67
CA GLY A 196 21.03 -4.66 -11.52
C GLY A 196 20.58 -4.70 -12.97
N GLN A 197 20.42 -5.91 -13.53
CA GLN A 197 19.93 -6.12 -14.89
C GLN A 197 18.41 -6.33 -14.97
N ALA A 198 17.73 -6.42 -13.83
CA ALA A 198 16.29 -6.62 -13.79
C ALA A 198 15.54 -5.33 -14.13
N VAL A 199 14.33 -5.47 -14.68
CA VAL A 199 13.44 -4.33 -14.85
C VAL A 199 12.77 -4.03 -13.51
N ALA A 200 13.13 -2.91 -12.91
CA ALA A 200 12.54 -2.40 -11.68
C ALA A 200 11.43 -1.38 -11.96
N SER A 201 10.27 -1.57 -11.32
CA SER A 201 9.10 -0.69 -11.47
C SER A 201 8.28 -0.59 -10.18
N SER A 202 7.50 0.48 -10.03
CA SER A 202 6.65 0.70 -8.86
C SER A 202 5.26 1.19 -9.25
N ALA A 203 4.37 1.27 -8.26
CA ALA A 203 3.07 1.91 -8.39
C ALA A 203 2.80 2.80 -7.17
N ARG A 204 2.28 4.00 -7.40
CA ARG A 204 1.77 4.92 -6.39
C ARG A 204 0.26 4.99 -6.54
N PHE A 205 -0.45 4.80 -5.45
CA PHE A 205 -1.87 5.10 -5.37
C PHE A 205 -2.20 5.66 -4.00
N ALA A 206 -3.40 6.21 -3.94
CA ALA A 206 -3.98 6.90 -2.81
C ALA A 206 -4.55 5.89 -1.80
N ASN A 207 -5.88 5.83 -1.71
CA ASN A 207 -6.56 5.04 -0.71
C ASN A 207 -7.24 3.83 -1.35
N VAL A 208 -7.02 2.65 -0.76
CA VAL A 208 -7.79 1.46 -1.09
C VAL A 208 -8.95 1.39 -0.09
N ALA A 209 -10.17 1.46 -0.60
CA ALA A 209 -11.39 1.44 0.22
C ALA A 209 -11.44 0.15 1.06
N PHE A 210 -11.72 0.29 2.37
CA PHE A 210 -11.77 -0.82 3.34
C PHE A 210 -10.49 -1.64 3.45
N SER A 211 -9.32 -1.07 3.10
CA SER A 211 -8.04 -1.75 3.36
C SER A 211 -7.73 -1.84 4.86
N ALA A 212 -6.93 -2.82 5.25
CA ALA A 212 -6.61 -3.10 6.65
C ALA A 212 -6.03 -1.87 7.37
N GLY A 213 -6.56 -1.53 8.54
CA GLY A 213 -6.20 -0.37 9.35
C GLY A 213 -6.67 0.98 8.78
N SER A 214 -7.44 1.00 7.69
CA SER A 214 -8.01 2.24 7.14
C SER A 214 -9.19 2.74 7.98
N LEU A 215 -9.51 4.03 7.86
CA LEU A 215 -10.68 4.60 8.54
C LEU A 215 -11.99 3.90 8.11
N LEU A 216 -12.08 3.47 6.84
CA LEU A 216 -13.25 2.77 6.30
C LEU A 216 -13.43 1.38 6.91
N GLU A 217 -12.35 0.61 7.13
CA GLU A 217 -12.42 -0.63 7.92
C GLU A 217 -12.77 -0.33 9.39
N GLY A 218 -12.30 0.81 9.90
CA GLY A 218 -12.72 1.38 11.17
C GLY A 218 -14.24 1.51 11.29
N PHE A 219 -14.92 1.97 10.24
CA PHE A 219 -16.39 2.10 10.23
C PHE A 219 -17.10 0.75 10.40
N GLU A 220 -16.67 -0.30 9.68
CA GLU A 220 -17.20 -1.66 9.87
C GLU A 220 -17.00 -2.15 11.30
N SER A 221 -15.80 -1.93 11.84
CA SER A 221 -15.46 -2.32 13.22
C SER A 221 -16.23 -1.55 14.28
N ARG A 222 -16.50 -0.25 14.09
CA ARG A 222 -17.29 0.56 15.02
C ARG A 222 -18.77 0.15 14.95
N LEU A 223 -19.29 -0.06 13.75
CA LEU A 223 -20.67 -0.53 13.54
C LEU A 223 -20.92 -1.87 14.25
N ALA A 224 -20.04 -2.85 14.04
CA ALA A 224 -20.14 -4.17 14.67
C ALA A 224 -20.06 -4.12 16.21
N LYS A 225 -19.37 -3.12 16.76
CA LYS A 225 -19.21 -2.93 18.22
C LYS A 225 -20.27 -2.01 18.84
N GLY A 226 -21.20 -1.46 18.06
CA GLY A 226 -22.15 -0.46 18.55
C GLY A 226 -21.50 0.85 18.99
N GLN A 227 -20.40 1.24 18.34
CA GLN A 227 -19.62 2.43 18.68
C GLN A 227 -19.88 3.57 17.68
N PRO A 228 -19.75 4.84 18.10
CA PRO A 228 -19.91 5.99 17.21
C PRO A 228 -18.92 5.99 16.04
N LEU A 229 -19.28 6.67 14.95
CA LEU A 229 -18.35 6.93 13.85
C LEU A 229 -17.71 8.32 14.01
N ALA A 230 -16.40 8.41 13.77
CA ALA A 230 -15.69 9.68 13.62
C ALA A 230 -15.06 9.78 12.23
N ALA A 231 -15.14 10.95 11.61
CA ALA A 231 -14.53 11.17 10.30
C ALA A 231 -14.18 12.65 10.08
N PRO A 232 -13.06 12.95 9.40
CA PRO A 232 -12.76 14.31 9.01
C PRO A 232 -13.74 14.81 7.93
N SER A 233 -14.18 16.07 8.06
CA SER A 233 -15.18 16.68 7.16
C SER A 233 -14.58 17.49 6.01
N ASP A 234 -13.29 17.81 6.08
CA ASP A 234 -12.56 18.70 5.17
C ASP A 234 -11.53 17.96 4.30
N VAL A 235 -11.23 16.70 4.63
CA VAL A 235 -10.25 15.88 3.92
C VAL A 235 -10.91 15.12 2.78
N ARG A 236 -10.47 15.42 1.54
CA ARG A 236 -10.89 14.73 0.31
C ARG A 236 -9.80 13.79 -0.19
N ARG A 237 -10.19 12.60 -0.64
CA ARG A 237 -9.28 11.55 -1.12
C ARG A 237 -9.85 10.85 -2.34
N TYR A 238 -8.97 10.33 -3.19
CA TYR A 238 -9.34 9.37 -4.21
C TYR A 238 -9.38 7.96 -3.62
N PHE A 239 -10.33 7.16 -4.08
CA PHE A 239 -10.45 5.76 -3.68
C PHE A 239 -10.38 4.83 -4.89
N ILE A 240 -9.74 3.68 -4.66
CA ILE A 240 -9.81 2.51 -5.55
C ILE A 240 -10.29 1.30 -4.76
N SER A 241 -10.88 0.34 -5.47
CA SER A 241 -11.23 -0.96 -4.90
C SER A 241 -9.99 -1.82 -4.67
N HIS A 242 -10.15 -2.91 -3.92
CA HIS A 242 -9.12 -3.94 -3.81
C HIS A 242 -8.77 -4.50 -5.20
N GLU A 243 -9.78 -4.81 -6.01
CA GLU A 243 -9.61 -5.29 -7.39
C GLU A 243 -8.76 -4.32 -8.23
N GLU A 244 -9.12 -3.04 -8.24
CA GLU A 244 -8.39 -1.99 -8.95
C GLU A 244 -6.93 -1.86 -8.45
N SER A 245 -6.69 -1.99 -7.14
CA SER A 245 -5.32 -1.97 -6.59
C SER A 245 -4.48 -3.15 -7.09
N GLY A 246 -5.08 -4.34 -7.16
CA GLY A 246 -4.42 -5.52 -7.72
C GLY A 246 -4.12 -5.37 -9.21
N GLN A 247 -5.05 -4.81 -9.98
CA GLN A 247 -4.89 -4.56 -11.42
C GLN A 247 -3.77 -3.55 -11.72
N LEU A 248 -3.73 -2.43 -10.99
CA LEU A 248 -2.64 -1.46 -11.10
C LEU A 248 -1.28 -2.09 -10.81
N CYS A 249 -1.17 -2.84 -9.70
CA CYS A 249 0.08 -3.51 -9.36
C CYS A 249 0.48 -4.58 -10.38
N LEU A 250 -0.49 -5.31 -10.96
CA LEU A 250 -0.24 -6.28 -12.02
C LEU A 250 0.34 -5.62 -13.28
N LEU A 251 -0.30 -4.55 -13.75
CA LEU A 251 0.15 -3.79 -14.93
C LEU A 251 1.55 -3.21 -14.69
N ALA A 252 1.77 -2.60 -13.54
CA ALA A 252 3.07 -2.04 -13.19
C ALA A 252 4.16 -3.11 -13.10
N ALA A 253 3.93 -4.20 -12.38
CA ALA A 253 4.93 -5.25 -12.15
C ALA A 253 5.39 -5.95 -13.44
N PHE A 254 4.48 -6.17 -14.39
CA PHE A 254 4.76 -7.00 -15.57
C PHE A 254 4.88 -6.21 -16.88
N LEU A 255 4.37 -4.99 -16.96
CA LEU A 255 4.47 -4.13 -18.15
C LEU A 255 5.32 -2.87 -17.92
N GLY A 256 5.76 -2.63 -16.67
CA GLY A 256 6.69 -1.56 -16.36
C GLY A 256 8.04 -1.74 -17.06
N ARG A 257 8.67 -0.62 -17.38
CA ARG A 257 10.05 -0.48 -17.82
C ARG A 257 10.90 0.03 -16.65
N ALA A 258 12.22 0.05 -16.86
CA ALA A 258 13.16 0.44 -15.82
C ALA A 258 12.84 1.86 -15.30
N ASN A 259 12.77 1.98 -13.98
CA ASN A 259 12.52 3.23 -13.25
C ASN A 259 11.12 3.83 -13.49
N GLU A 260 10.17 3.06 -14.00
CA GLU A 260 8.80 3.54 -14.18
C GLU A 260 7.98 3.37 -12.90
N VAL A 261 7.22 4.41 -12.55
CA VAL A 261 6.23 4.41 -11.48
C VAL A 261 4.85 4.72 -12.04
N PHE A 262 3.93 3.81 -11.81
CA PHE A 262 2.57 3.88 -12.33
C PHE A 262 1.66 4.55 -11.31
N PHE A 263 0.67 5.32 -11.78
CA PHE A 263 -0.33 5.91 -10.91
C PHE A 263 -1.69 6.02 -11.60
N PRO A 264 -2.80 5.97 -10.83
CA PRO A 264 -4.14 6.19 -11.37
C PRO A 264 -4.30 7.60 -11.92
N ARG A 265 -4.96 7.72 -13.08
CA ARG A 265 -5.49 9.01 -13.54
C ARG A 265 -6.93 9.12 -13.07
N PHE A 266 -7.14 9.97 -12.07
CA PHE A 266 -8.47 10.36 -11.59
C PHE A 266 -8.89 11.68 -12.22
N ASP A 267 -10.20 11.88 -12.29
CA ASP A 267 -10.81 13.19 -12.53
C ASP A 267 -11.01 13.91 -11.19
N PRO A 268 -10.29 15.02 -10.94
CA PRO A 268 -10.39 15.76 -9.67
C PRO A 268 -11.79 16.28 -9.36
N ASP A 269 -12.64 16.49 -10.37
CA ASP A 269 -13.97 17.05 -10.19
C ASP A 269 -15.01 15.97 -9.83
N SER A 270 -14.81 14.72 -10.27
CA SER A 270 -15.78 13.63 -10.04
C SER A 270 -15.36 12.58 -9.01
N ASP A 271 -14.06 12.39 -8.80
CA ASP A 271 -13.57 11.19 -8.10
C ASP A 271 -13.24 11.43 -6.61
N LEU A 272 -13.27 12.68 -6.16
CA LEU A 272 -13.00 13.05 -4.77
C LEU A 272 -14.23 12.89 -3.88
N MET A 273 -14.02 12.33 -2.68
CA MET A 273 -15.05 12.25 -1.65
C MET A 273 -14.45 12.55 -0.27
N THR A 274 -15.24 13.22 0.59
CA THR A 274 -14.83 13.43 2.00
C THR A 274 -15.06 12.16 2.80
N PHE A 275 -14.29 11.97 3.88
CA PHE A 275 -14.51 10.83 4.78
C PHE A 275 -15.86 10.91 5.50
N SER A 276 -16.34 12.11 5.84
CA SER A 276 -17.69 12.29 6.40
C SER A 276 -18.78 11.85 5.41
N ASP A 277 -18.66 12.21 4.12
CA ASP A 277 -19.64 11.77 3.12
C ASP A 277 -19.63 10.24 2.97
N ILE A 278 -18.45 9.62 3.06
CA ILE A 278 -18.31 8.16 3.03
C ILE A 278 -18.97 7.53 4.25
N ALA A 279 -18.80 8.08 5.45
CA ALA A 279 -19.45 7.60 6.66
C ALA A 279 -20.99 7.67 6.54
N VAL A 280 -21.52 8.76 5.98
CA VAL A 280 -22.96 8.89 5.70
C VAL A 280 -23.43 7.84 4.68
N ALA A 281 -22.69 7.66 3.58
CA ALA A 281 -23.00 6.65 2.57
C ALA A 281 -22.98 5.21 3.15
N PHE A 282 -22.01 4.92 4.01
CA PHE A 282 -21.83 3.66 4.72
C PHE A 282 -23.01 3.36 5.65
N LEU A 283 -23.41 4.32 6.49
CA LEU A 283 -24.54 4.17 7.40
C LEU A 283 -25.85 3.95 6.64
N ARG A 284 -26.11 4.75 5.60
CA ARG A 284 -27.33 4.61 4.78
C ARG A 284 -27.39 3.27 4.06
N HIS A 285 -26.24 2.73 3.63
CA HIS A 285 -26.19 1.38 3.06
C HIS A 285 -26.63 0.31 4.07
N HIS A 286 -26.37 0.52 5.37
CA HIS A 286 -26.80 -0.34 6.46
C HIS A 286 -28.19 0.01 7.02
N GLY A 287 -28.94 0.90 6.34
CA GLY A 287 -30.27 1.32 6.78
C GLY A 287 -30.28 2.24 8.01
N LEU A 288 -29.17 2.95 8.25
CA LEU A 288 -28.99 3.87 9.38
C LEU A 288 -28.85 5.30 8.89
N GLU A 289 -29.31 6.26 9.70
CA GLU A 289 -29.12 7.69 9.47
C GLU A 289 -28.13 8.29 10.49
N PRO A 290 -27.22 9.17 10.05
CA PRO A 290 -26.23 9.79 10.92
C PRO A 290 -26.89 10.79 11.89
N ILE A 291 -26.47 10.76 13.15
CA ILE A 291 -26.79 11.76 14.17
C ILE A 291 -25.52 12.55 14.46
N LEU A 292 -25.46 13.78 13.97
CA LEU A 292 -24.30 14.64 14.14
C LEU A 292 -24.22 15.17 15.58
N CYS A 293 -23.17 14.75 16.28
CA CYS A 293 -22.81 15.23 17.61
C CYS A 293 -21.89 16.44 17.49
N SER A 294 -21.76 17.22 18.56
CA SER A 294 -20.89 18.39 18.68
C SER A 294 -19.49 18.08 19.23
N SER A 295 -19.26 16.86 19.73
CA SER A 295 -17.96 16.39 20.23
C SER A 295 -17.86 14.86 20.26
N GLU A 296 -16.64 14.35 20.41
CA GLU A 296 -16.41 12.90 20.65
C GLU A 296 -17.06 12.43 21.95
N ASP A 297 -17.02 13.25 23.01
CA ASP A 297 -17.61 12.90 24.31
C ASP A 297 -19.12 12.75 24.23
N GLU A 298 -19.80 13.67 23.54
CA GLU A 298 -21.23 13.57 23.29
C GLU A 298 -21.58 12.30 22.50
N ALA A 299 -20.84 12.02 21.43
CA ALA A 299 -21.07 10.84 20.60
C ALA A 299 -20.90 9.55 21.42
N ARG A 300 -19.89 9.46 22.28
CA ARG A 300 -19.63 8.31 23.16
C ARG A 300 -20.65 8.16 24.29
N ALA A 301 -21.13 9.27 24.83
CA ALA A 301 -22.08 9.27 25.95
C ALA A 301 -23.54 9.08 25.50
N MET A 302 -23.82 9.10 24.19
CA MET A 302 -25.18 8.96 23.67
C MET A 302 -25.74 7.56 23.94
N THR A 303 -26.60 7.46 24.95
CA THR A 303 -27.27 6.21 25.34
C THR A 303 -28.67 6.07 24.75
N ALA A 304 -29.37 7.19 24.56
CA ALA A 304 -30.71 7.25 23.98
C ALA A 304 -30.64 7.48 22.45
N ILE A 305 -30.15 6.47 21.71
CA ILE A 305 -30.04 6.55 20.25
C ILE A 305 -31.43 6.30 19.62
N PRO A 306 -32.00 7.27 18.86
CA PRO A 306 -33.22 7.07 18.10
C PRO A 306 -33.16 5.81 17.23
N LYS A 307 -34.28 5.10 17.08
CA LYS A 307 -34.35 3.91 16.22
C LYS A 307 -33.94 4.27 14.79
N GLY A 308 -32.94 3.57 14.27
CA GLY A 308 -32.38 3.82 12.93
C GLY A 308 -31.36 4.96 12.88
N GLY A 309 -31.04 5.61 14.00
CA GLY A 309 -29.99 6.61 14.08
C GLY A 309 -28.63 6.01 14.47
N TRP A 310 -27.54 6.71 14.12
CA TRP A 310 -26.18 6.34 14.53
C TRP A 310 -25.33 7.57 14.93
N PRO A 311 -24.77 7.63 16.15
CA PRO A 311 -23.97 8.77 16.59
C PRO A 311 -22.72 8.96 15.73
N CYS A 312 -22.49 10.19 15.29
CA CYS A 312 -21.39 10.58 14.42
C CYS A 312 -20.71 11.85 14.93
N TRP A 313 -19.38 11.89 14.90
CA TRP A 313 -18.60 13.10 15.10
C TRP A 313 -17.80 13.43 13.85
N PHE A 314 -18.19 14.48 13.13
CA PHE A 314 -17.49 14.95 11.94
C PHE A 314 -16.84 16.31 12.21
N ALA A 315 -15.52 16.38 12.05
CA ALA A 315 -14.74 17.55 12.42
C ALA A 315 -13.68 17.89 11.37
N PRO A 316 -13.21 19.15 11.31
CA PRO A 316 -12.02 19.48 10.52
C PRO A 316 -10.79 18.68 10.97
N SER A 317 -9.91 18.40 10.02
CA SER A 317 -8.64 17.72 10.27
C SER A 317 -7.66 18.61 11.03
N ASP A 318 -7.03 18.05 12.07
CA ASP A 318 -5.97 18.70 12.87
C ASP A 318 -4.79 17.75 13.14
N THR A 319 -4.67 16.69 12.33
CA THR A 319 -3.69 15.61 12.48
C THR A 319 -2.35 15.94 11.82
N THR A 320 -1.26 15.55 12.50
CA THR A 320 0.12 15.71 11.98
C THR A 320 0.36 14.88 10.74
N GLY A 321 1.12 15.44 9.78
CA GLY A 321 1.68 14.68 8.65
C GLY A 321 0.68 14.29 7.56
N GLU A 322 -0.52 14.89 7.57
CA GLU A 322 -1.55 14.64 6.55
C GLU A 322 -1.55 15.73 5.47
N LYS A 323 -1.48 15.32 4.19
CA LYS A 323 -1.53 16.25 3.06
C LYS A 323 -2.98 16.68 2.79
N PRO A 324 -3.24 17.95 2.43
CA PRO A 324 -4.58 18.38 2.07
C PRO A 324 -5.08 17.73 0.77
N PHE A 325 -4.17 17.48 -0.18
CA PHE A 325 -4.45 16.82 -1.47
C PHE A 325 -3.38 15.76 -1.79
N GLU A 326 -3.76 14.79 -2.61
CA GLU A 326 -2.88 13.70 -3.03
C GLU A 326 -2.12 14.09 -4.29
N GLU A 327 -0.83 13.75 -4.33
CA GLU A 327 0.07 14.03 -5.45
C GLU A 327 0.79 12.75 -5.87
N PHE A 328 0.71 12.40 -7.14
CA PHE A 328 1.32 11.16 -7.66
C PHE A 328 2.65 11.36 -8.38
N HIS A 329 2.96 12.61 -8.75
CA HIS A 329 4.18 13.01 -9.45
C HIS A 329 4.61 14.42 -9.03
N ARG A 330 5.87 14.78 -9.30
CA ARG A 330 6.42 16.11 -9.05
C ARG A 330 6.09 17.06 -10.22
N THR A 331 6.19 18.36 -9.95
CA THR A 331 6.16 19.37 -11.01
C THR A 331 7.41 19.22 -11.88
N GLY A 332 7.22 19.03 -13.18
CA GLY A 332 8.32 18.85 -14.14
C GLY A 332 8.69 17.39 -14.42
N ASP A 333 8.06 16.42 -13.75
CA ASP A 333 8.24 15.01 -14.09
C ASP A 333 7.76 14.72 -15.53
N ARG A 334 8.49 13.84 -16.23
CA ARG A 334 8.06 13.36 -17.54
C ARG A 334 7.04 12.24 -17.36
N ILE A 335 5.81 12.51 -17.78
CA ILE A 335 4.68 11.58 -17.62
C ILE A 335 4.27 11.04 -18.99
N ASP A 336 4.27 9.72 -19.15
CA ASP A 336 3.61 9.03 -20.25
C ASP A 336 2.16 8.73 -19.86
N THR A 337 1.24 9.32 -20.61
CA THR A 337 -0.21 9.11 -20.48
C THR A 337 -0.82 8.43 -21.71
N ALA A 338 0.01 8.07 -22.69
CA ALA A 338 -0.42 7.48 -23.96
C ALA A 338 -0.39 5.96 -23.93
N ARG A 339 0.46 5.35 -23.09
CA ARG A 339 0.57 3.88 -23.01
C ARG A 339 -0.67 3.20 -22.42
N PHE A 340 -1.42 3.89 -21.56
CA PHE A 340 -2.59 3.35 -20.85
C PHE A 340 -3.71 4.37 -20.74
N THR A 341 -4.94 3.89 -20.75
CA THR A 341 -6.16 4.68 -20.78
C THR A 341 -6.47 5.34 -19.43
N ALA A 342 -6.25 4.63 -18.33
CA ALA A 342 -6.59 5.09 -16.98
C ALA A 342 -5.35 5.24 -16.07
N LEU A 343 -4.14 5.05 -16.63
CA LEU A 343 -2.88 5.14 -15.89
C LEU A 343 -1.98 6.24 -16.46
N GLY A 344 -1.23 6.86 -15.55
CA GLY A 344 -0.07 7.68 -15.86
C GLY A 344 1.19 6.94 -15.45
N VAL A 345 2.28 7.17 -16.17
CA VAL A 345 3.57 6.53 -15.91
C VAL A 345 4.62 7.63 -15.82
N VAL A 346 5.24 7.78 -14.66
CA VAL A 346 6.41 8.65 -14.49
C VAL A 346 7.69 7.83 -14.58
N VAL A 347 8.71 8.37 -15.25
CA VAL A 347 10.06 7.80 -15.22
C VAL A 347 10.87 8.52 -14.15
N GLU A 348 11.21 7.82 -13.08
CA GLU A 348 12.03 8.36 -12.00
C GLU A 348 13.50 8.43 -12.40
N THR A 349 14.18 9.45 -11.89
CA THR A 349 15.64 9.51 -11.98
C THR A 349 16.21 8.66 -10.85
N PRO A 350 17.10 7.70 -11.15
CA PRO A 350 17.77 6.93 -10.10
C PRO A 350 18.46 7.85 -9.09
N PRO A 351 18.53 7.46 -7.81
CA PRO A 351 19.25 8.22 -6.81
C PRO A 351 20.75 8.27 -7.14
N PRO A 352 21.51 9.25 -6.59
CA PRO A 352 22.97 9.20 -6.63
C PRO A 352 23.48 7.87 -6.06
N ALA A 353 24.46 7.26 -6.72
CA ALA A 353 25.04 5.99 -6.26
C ALA A 353 25.58 6.10 -4.82
N GLY A 354 25.32 5.09 -4.01
CA GLY A 354 25.70 5.04 -2.59
C GLY A 354 24.71 5.71 -1.65
N THR A 355 23.61 6.29 -2.14
CA THR A 355 22.59 6.93 -1.28
C THR A 355 21.98 5.92 -0.31
N VAL A 356 21.59 4.75 -0.82
CA VAL A 356 20.99 3.68 0.00
C VAL A 356 22.02 3.11 0.98
N GLU A 357 23.24 2.83 0.51
CA GLU A 357 24.31 2.28 1.34
C GLU A 357 24.65 3.20 2.52
N ALA A 358 24.87 4.50 2.24
CA ALA A 358 25.18 5.49 3.27
C ALA A 358 24.04 5.60 4.31
N PHE A 359 22.78 5.58 3.86
CA PHE A 359 21.63 5.57 4.76
C PHE A 359 21.60 4.33 5.67
N LEU A 360 21.85 3.14 5.12
CA LEU A 360 21.86 1.91 5.90
C LEU A 360 23.04 1.84 6.87
N GLN A 361 24.19 2.43 6.51
CA GLN A 361 25.33 2.59 7.42
C GLN A 361 25.00 3.52 8.59
N ASP A 362 24.34 4.64 8.34
CA ASP A 362 23.85 5.55 9.40
C ASP A 362 22.90 4.81 10.35
N VAL A 363 21.95 4.03 9.82
CA VAL A 363 21.00 3.24 10.63
C VAL A 363 21.72 2.15 11.43
N ALA A 364 22.71 1.48 10.86
CA ALA A 364 23.51 0.48 11.56
C ALA A 364 24.32 1.11 12.71
N ALA A 365 24.89 2.30 12.51
CA ALA A 365 25.60 3.03 13.55
C ALA A 365 24.66 3.41 14.71
N ILE A 366 23.44 3.87 14.42
CA ILE A 366 22.42 4.15 15.44
C ILE A 366 22.08 2.88 16.22
N ARG A 367 21.89 1.74 15.52
CA ARG A 367 21.58 0.46 16.19
C ARG A 367 22.70 -0.07 17.06
N GLY A 368 23.95 0.23 16.71
CA GLY A 368 25.14 -0.14 17.48
C GLY A 368 25.38 0.72 18.72
N SER A 369 24.64 1.81 18.92
CA SER A 369 24.77 2.66 20.10
C SER A 369 24.06 2.09 21.33
N GLU A 370 24.50 2.48 22.53
CA GLU A 370 23.85 2.09 23.80
C GLU A 370 22.43 2.65 23.95
N ARG A 371 22.14 3.78 23.27
CA ARG A 371 20.85 4.47 23.34
C ARG A 371 20.44 4.99 21.98
N TRP A 372 19.28 4.56 21.51
CA TRP A 372 18.72 5.04 20.25
C TRP A 372 17.96 6.35 20.45
N VAL A 373 18.29 7.35 19.62
CA VAL A 373 17.64 8.66 19.62
C VAL A 373 16.87 8.86 18.32
N LYS A 374 15.58 9.19 18.41
CA LYS A 374 14.71 9.39 17.25
C LYS A 374 15.27 10.43 16.26
N ASP A 375 15.79 11.54 16.78
CA ASP A 375 16.32 12.64 15.97
C ASP A 375 17.52 12.22 15.10
N GLU A 376 18.30 11.23 15.54
CA GLU A 376 19.40 10.68 14.75
C GLU A 376 18.86 9.92 13.52
N VAL A 377 17.78 9.15 13.71
CA VAL A 377 17.09 8.46 12.61
C VAL A 377 16.48 9.48 11.65
N VAL A 378 15.84 10.53 12.17
CA VAL A 378 15.29 11.63 11.36
C VAL A 378 16.40 12.32 10.56
N ALA A 379 17.56 12.57 11.17
CA ALA A 379 18.70 13.16 10.49
C ALA A 379 19.25 12.27 9.37
N ALA A 380 19.35 10.96 9.59
CA ALA A 380 19.72 9.98 8.57
C ALA A 380 18.73 9.99 7.39
N VAL A 381 17.43 9.95 7.69
CA VAL A 381 16.38 10.03 6.65
C VAL A 381 16.47 11.34 5.86
N ARG A 382 16.68 12.49 6.52
CA ARG A 382 16.83 13.79 5.84
C ARG A 382 18.06 13.86 4.93
N ARG A 383 19.18 13.23 5.30
CA ARG A 383 20.35 13.14 4.42
C ARG A 383 20.03 12.34 3.15
N ALA A 384 19.31 11.23 3.29
CA ALA A 384 18.97 10.35 2.18
C ALA A 384 17.77 10.84 1.34
N VAL A 385 16.89 11.66 1.93
CA VAL A 385 15.70 12.28 1.32
C VAL A 385 15.68 13.78 1.62
N PRO A 386 16.50 14.59 0.93
CA PRO A 386 16.62 16.03 1.20
C PRO A 386 15.31 16.81 1.02
N GLU A 387 14.36 16.29 0.23
CA GLU A 387 13.06 16.89 0.00
C GLU A 387 12.04 16.68 1.16
N LEU A 388 12.41 15.99 2.23
CA LEU A 388 11.54 15.73 3.38
C LEU A 388 11.23 17.03 4.15
N VAL A 389 9.96 17.42 4.16
CA VAL A 389 9.44 18.53 4.97
C VAL A 389 8.72 17.95 6.20
N HIS A 390 9.48 17.57 7.22
CA HIS A 390 8.92 16.97 8.43
C HIS A 390 8.54 18.01 9.48
N GLU A 391 7.23 18.26 9.65
CA GLU A 391 6.66 19.04 10.76
C GLU A 391 6.02 18.12 11.81
N GLU A 392 6.53 18.11 13.04
CA GLU A 392 5.92 17.37 14.14
C GLU A 392 4.93 18.27 14.91
N ARG A 393 3.62 18.06 14.74
CA ARG A 393 2.60 18.76 15.55
C ARG A 393 2.25 17.91 16.77
N HIS A 394 2.00 18.54 17.91
CA HIS A 394 1.83 17.87 19.22
C HIS A 394 0.55 17.02 19.39
N LYS A 395 -0.33 16.92 18.38
CA LYS A 395 -1.56 16.11 18.43
C LYS A 395 -1.43 14.85 17.55
N SER A 396 -1.65 13.68 18.15
CA SER A 396 -1.52 12.37 17.49
C SER A 396 -2.88 11.76 17.15
N LEU A 397 -2.94 10.93 16.10
CA LEU A 397 -4.12 10.11 15.74
C LEU A 397 -4.60 9.18 16.87
N GLU A 398 -3.78 8.89 17.87
CA GLU A 398 -4.17 8.08 19.04
C GLU A 398 -5.06 8.81 20.05
N GLN A 399 -5.07 10.14 19.99
CA GLN A 399 -5.92 10.97 20.86
C GLN A 399 -7.33 11.14 20.30
N LYS A 400 -7.65 10.43 19.20
CA LYS A 400 -8.93 10.49 18.48
C LYS A 400 -9.61 9.13 18.46
N MET A 401 -10.95 9.14 18.33
CA MET A 401 -11.81 7.95 18.25
C MET A 401 -11.63 7.09 17.00
#